data_AF-A0A7K3WQC6-F1
#
_entry.id   AF-A0A7K3WQC6-F1
#
_cell.length_a   1.000
_cell.length_b   1.000
_cell.length_c   1.000
_cell.angle_alpha   90.00
_cell.angle_beta   90.00
_cell.angle_gamma   90.00
#
_symmetry.space_group_name_H-M   'P 1'
#
loop_
_entity.id
_entity.type
_entity.pdbx_description
1 polymer ?
#
loop_
_entity_poly.entity_id
_entity_poly.type
_entity_poly.pdbx_seq_one_letter_code
_entity_poly.pdbx_strand_id
1 'polypeptide(L)'
;MNKIKYAFLILVIAACSNNEPTETTKTPQEQAVALRDSAVKMAAQNKDATSIEKSLALLDQAIALDPDNKNFYNAKMNIYSRSGDFENVSKILEQLDGSNLKDPYSTLQLGMEYELQGKRDEANKKYSESIDGFISIIDTMKVDHRLKRNTLIMNVALAASLSESDSDKARLEAIMTDAERENLKSSIDQLYSLPREEVLNRRRQKQS
;
A
#
# COMPACT_ATOMS: atom_id res chain seq x y z
N MET A 1 -75.87 22.98 -48.13
CA MET A 1 -74.95 23.99 -47.52
C MET A 1 -75.31 24.07 -46.05
N ASN A 2 -74.47 23.84 -45.03
CA ASN A 2 -73.02 23.91 -44.89
C ASN A 2 -72.48 22.76 -44.01
N LYS A 3 -71.21 22.43 -44.25
CA LYS A 3 -70.34 21.50 -43.51
C LYS A 3 -70.12 22.00 -42.07
N ILE A 4 -69.78 21.11 -41.13
CA ILE A 4 -68.57 21.20 -40.28
C ILE A 4 -68.40 19.87 -39.53
N LYS A 5 -67.20 19.31 -39.65
CA LYS A 5 -66.70 18.11 -38.98
C LYS A 5 -66.06 18.55 -37.66
N TYR A 6 -66.36 17.91 -36.54
CA TYR A 6 -65.57 18.05 -35.32
C TYR A 6 -64.89 16.71 -35.02
N ALA A 7 -63.58 16.69 -35.28
CA ALA A 7 -62.66 15.67 -34.83
C ALA A 7 -62.26 15.98 -33.38
N PHE A 8 -62.43 15.00 -32.48
CA PHE A 8 -61.92 15.06 -31.12
C PHE A 8 -60.39 14.93 -31.14
N LEU A 9 -59.69 16.03 -30.89
CA LEU A 9 -58.25 16.09 -30.69
C LEU A 9 -57.95 15.79 -29.22
N ILE A 10 -57.41 14.59 -28.94
CA ILE A 10 -56.94 14.20 -27.61
C ILE A 10 -55.61 14.93 -27.34
N LEU A 11 -55.64 15.84 -26.38
CA LEU A 11 -54.51 16.66 -25.96
C LEU A 11 -53.68 15.84 -24.96
N VAL A 12 -52.64 15.17 -25.45
CA VAL A 12 -51.65 14.46 -24.61
C VAL A 12 -50.77 15.50 -23.94
N ILE A 13 -50.99 15.72 -22.64
CA ILE A 13 -50.11 16.56 -21.82
C ILE A 13 -48.87 15.71 -21.51
N ALA A 14 -47.76 16.00 -22.18
CA ALA A 14 -46.45 15.49 -21.81
C ALA A 14 -46.07 16.08 -20.45
N ALA A 15 -46.21 15.29 -19.39
CA ALA A 15 -45.60 15.58 -18.11
C ALA A 15 -44.08 15.39 -18.27
N CYS A 16 -43.35 16.50 -18.45
CA CYS A 16 -41.91 16.51 -18.26
C CYS A 16 -41.63 16.12 -16.81
N SER A 17 -41.13 14.90 -16.58
CA SER A 17 -40.50 14.55 -15.31
C SER A 17 -39.26 15.43 -15.16
N ASN A 18 -39.33 16.41 -14.26
CA ASN A 18 -38.15 17.06 -13.70
C ASN A 18 -37.36 15.99 -12.93
N ASN A 19 -36.47 15.28 -13.62
CA ASN A 19 -35.39 14.58 -12.96
C ASN A 19 -34.36 15.64 -12.58
N GLU A 20 -34.45 16.14 -11.35
CA GLU A 20 -33.27 16.75 -10.71
C GLU A 20 -32.14 15.70 -10.75
N PRO A 21 -30.90 16.09 -11.12
CA PRO A 21 -29.77 15.18 -11.00
C PRO A 21 -29.62 14.87 -9.51
N THR A 22 -29.97 13.66 -9.12
CA THR A 22 -29.69 13.12 -7.78
C THR A 22 -28.22 13.36 -7.48
N GLU A 23 -27.94 14.25 -6.52
CA GLU A 23 -26.62 14.32 -5.89
C GLU A 23 -26.33 12.92 -5.36
N THR A 24 -25.46 12.20 -6.05
CA THR A 24 -25.04 10.86 -5.65
C THR A 24 -24.27 11.02 -4.35
N THR A 25 -24.95 10.76 -3.24
CA THR A 25 -24.34 10.72 -1.91
C THR A 25 -23.34 9.59 -1.90
N LYS A 26 -22.05 9.93 -1.96
CA LYS A 26 -20.93 8.98 -1.91
C LYS A 26 -21.08 8.07 -0.69
N THR A 27 -20.82 6.79 -0.86
CA THR A 27 -20.71 5.82 0.25
C THR A 27 -19.60 6.24 1.23
N PRO A 28 -19.64 5.79 2.51
CA PRO A 28 -18.57 6.08 3.47
C PRO A 28 -17.16 5.71 2.95
N GLN A 29 -17.03 4.61 2.22
CA GLN A 29 -15.78 4.16 1.62
C GLN A 29 -15.32 5.11 0.50
N GLU A 30 -16.22 5.55 -0.39
CA GLU A 30 -15.90 6.54 -1.42
C GLU A 30 -15.54 7.90 -0.82
N GLN A 31 -16.16 8.28 0.30
CA GLN A 31 -15.79 9.46 1.07
C GLN A 31 -14.39 9.33 1.66
N ALA A 32 -14.06 8.19 2.28
CA ALA A 32 -12.73 7.90 2.82
C ALA A 32 -11.64 7.98 1.73
N VAL A 33 -11.90 7.42 0.55
CA VAL A 33 -10.99 7.48 -0.60
C VAL A 33 -10.77 8.93 -1.07
N ALA A 34 -11.85 9.73 -1.14
CA ALA A 34 -11.77 11.15 -1.52
C ALA A 34 -11.02 12.01 -0.48
N LEU A 35 -11.16 11.71 0.81
CA LEU A 35 -10.38 12.34 1.88
C LEU A 35 -8.89 12.03 1.72
N ARG A 36 -8.54 10.76 1.48
CA ARG A 36 -7.16 10.36 1.19
C ARG A 36 -6.61 11.04 -0.06
N ASP A 37 -7.37 11.14 -1.16
CA ASP A 37 -6.92 11.87 -2.36
C ASP A 37 -6.62 13.34 -2.06
N SER A 38 -7.49 13.98 -1.29
CA SER A 38 -7.33 15.37 -0.88
C SER A 38 -6.08 15.56 -0.02
N ALA A 39 -5.84 14.65 0.92
CA ALA A 39 -4.64 14.63 1.76
C ALA A 39 -3.36 14.49 0.94
N VAL A 40 -3.30 13.47 0.07
CA VAL A 40 -2.11 13.20 -0.77
C VAL A 40 -1.83 14.38 -1.70
N LYS A 41 -2.87 14.96 -2.31
CA LYS A 41 -2.73 16.15 -3.16
C LYS A 41 -2.21 17.34 -2.38
N MET A 42 -2.74 17.60 -1.19
CA MET A 42 -2.33 18.73 -0.34
C MET A 42 -0.86 18.60 0.08
N ALA A 43 -0.45 17.44 0.60
CA ALA A 43 0.93 17.15 0.98
C ALA A 43 1.91 17.10 -0.21
N ALA A 44 1.42 16.94 -1.44
CA ALA A 44 2.24 17.05 -2.65
C ALA A 44 2.46 18.50 -3.08
N GLN A 45 1.42 19.34 -2.95
CA GLN A 45 1.44 20.74 -3.40
C GLN A 45 2.15 21.67 -2.42
N ASN A 46 2.06 21.40 -1.12
CA ASN A 46 2.66 22.24 -0.10
C ASN A 46 3.33 21.38 0.98
N LYS A 47 4.58 21.73 1.30
CA LYS A 47 5.43 21.01 2.27
C LYS A 47 5.53 21.72 3.62
N ASP A 48 4.78 22.80 3.84
CA ASP A 48 4.74 23.44 5.15
C ASP A 48 4.03 22.58 6.21
N ALA A 49 4.34 22.86 7.48
CA ALA A 49 3.82 22.11 8.61
C ALA A 49 2.28 22.10 8.65
N THR A 50 1.66 23.24 8.33
CA THR A 50 0.20 23.38 8.31
C THR A 50 -0.47 22.46 7.27
N SER A 51 0.12 22.32 6.10
CA SER A 51 -0.39 21.47 5.02
C SER A 51 -0.21 19.99 5.36
N ILE A 52 0.92 19.64 6.00
CA ILE A 52 1.16 18.30 6.53
C ILE A 52 0.13 17.94 7.60
N GLU A 53 -0.09 18.78 8.60
CA GLU A 53 -1.07 18.57 9.67
C GLU A 53 -2.49 18.37 9.12
N LYS A 54 -2.92 19.24 8.19
CA LYS A 54 -4.23 19.11 7.54
C LYS A 54 -4.36 17.82 6.74
N SER A 55 -3.29 17.41 6.04
CA SER A 55 -3.29 16.17 5.27
C SER A 55 -3.40 14.95 6.18
N LEU A 56 -2.70 14.94 7.31
CA LEU A 56 -2.79 13.88 8.32
C LEU A 56 -4.19 13.82 8.94
N ALA A 57 -4.80 14.96 9.27
CA ALA A 57 -6.16 15.01 9.80
C ALA A 57 -7.22 14.47 8.81
N LEU A 58 -7.04 14.72 7.50
CA LEU A 58 -7.89 14.13 6.47
C LEU A 58 -7.74 12.61 6.39
N LEU A 59 -6.52 12.09 6.57
CA LEU A 59 -6.27 10.65 6.60
C LEU A 59 -6.82 9.99 7.87
N ASP A 60 -6.79 10.68 9.01
CA ASP A 60 -7.42 10.19 10.24
C ASP A 60 -8.95 10.05 10.07
N GLN A 61 -9.58 11.01 9.38
CA GLN A 61 -11.00 10.91 9.01
C GLN A 61 -11.25 9.75 8.03
N ALA A 62 -10.37 9.53 7.05
CA ALA A 62 -10.49 8.41 6.12
C ALA A 62 -10.40 7.05 6.85
N ILE A 63 -9.44 6.91 7.77
CA ILE A 63 -9.27 5.71 8.61
C ILE A 63 -10.49 5.50 9.52
N ALA A 64 -11.08 6.56 10.07
CA ALA A 64 -12.29 6.43 10.89
C ALA A 64 -13.51 5.92 10.10
N LEU A 65 -13.60 6.26 8.80
CA LEU A 65 -14.69 5.82 7.93
C LEU A 65 -14.51 4.39 7.38
N ASP A 66 -13.27 3.99 7.12
CA ASP A 66 -12.93 2.67 6.56
C ASP A 66 -11.57 2.20 7.13
N PRO A 67 -11.57 1.65 8.37
CA PRO A 67 -10.36 1.35 9.12
C PRO A 67 -9.58 0.15 8.57
N ASP A 68 -10.22 -0.70 7.75
CA ASP A 68 -9.61 -1.90 7.16
C ASP A 68 -8.86 -1.60 5.84
N ASN A 69 -8.85 -0.34 5.40
CA ASN A 69 -8.20 0.04 4.16
C ASN A 69 -6.76 0.48 4.40
N LYS A 70 -5.83 -0.46 4.20
CA LYS A 70 -4.39 -0.26 4.39
C LYS A 70 -3.80 0.92 3.59
N ASN A 71 -4.44 1.32 2.48
CA ASN A 71 -3.95 2.43 1.67
C ASN A 71 -3.91 3.76 2.42
N PHE A 72 -4.77 3.96 3.42
CA PHE A 72 -4.79 5.18 4.22
C PHE A 72 -3.59 5.25 5.17
N TYR A 73 -3.24 4.13 5.80
CA TYR A 73 -2.03 4.00 6.61
C TYR A 73 -0.77 4.20 5.77
N ASN A 74 -0.72 3.60 4.57
CA ASN A 74 0.38 3.81 3.64
C ASN A 74 0.52 5.28 3.23
N ALA A 75 -0.60 5.99 3.00
CA ALA A 75 -0.58 7.41 2.72
C ALA A 75 -0.06 8.24 3.92
N LYS A 76 -0.46 7.90 5.16
CA LYS A 76 0.09 8.56 6.36
C LYS A 76 1.60 8.33 6.48
N MET A 77 2.05 7.09 6.36
CA MET A 77 3.48 6.76 6.42
C MET A 77 4.27 7.51 5.34
N ASN A 78 3.75 7.61 4.11
CA ASN A 78 4.42 8.38 3.06
C ASN A 78 4.55 9.86 3.38
N ILE A 79 3.55 10.47 4.03
CA ILE A 79 3.63 11.87 4.46
C ILE A 79 4.68 12.02 5.57
N TYR A 80 4.64 11.14 6.58
CA TYR A 80 5.61 11.14 7.68
C TYR A 80 7.05 10.91 7.20
N SER A 81 7.29 9.93 6.32
CA SER A 81 8.62 9.67 5.76
C SER A 81 9.18 10.90 5.03
N ARG A 82 8.35 11.59 4.24
CA ARG A 82 8.76 12.81 3.52
C ARG A 82 9.03 14.00 4.44
N SER A 83 8.41 14.03 5.62
CA SER A 83 8.71 15.04 6.66
C SER A 83 9.82 14.61 7.61
N GLY A 84 10.42 13.42 7.43
CA GLY A 84 11.45 12.87 8.31
C GLY A 84 10.93 12.36 9.66
N ASP A 85 9.61 12.22 9.82
CA ASP A 85 8.97 11.78 11.06
C ASP A 85 8.90 10.24 11.11
N PHE A 86 10.07 9.62 11.22
CA PHE A 86 10.20 8.16 11.26
C PHE A 86 9.64 7.55 12.56
N GLU A 87 9.50 8.34 13.63
CA GLU A 87 8.86 7.87 14.86
C GLU A 87 7.38 7.53 14.62
N ASN A 88 6.64 8.39 13.91
CA ASN A 88 5.24 8.09 13.58
C ASN A 88 5.11 7.01 12.50
N VAL A 89 6.09 6.85 11.60
CA VAL A 89 6.15 5.68 10.70
C VAL A 89 6.25 4.39 11.52
N SER A 90 7.16 4.35 12.51
CA SER A 90 7.33 3.20 13.41
C SER A 90 6.01 2.82 14.11
N LYS A 91 5.33 3.81 14.70
CA LYS A 91 4.05 3.59 15.41
C LYS A 91 2.98 3.00 14.50
N ILE A 92 2.89 3.46 13.25
CA ILE A 92 1.92 2.89 12.28
C ILE A 92 2.31 1.45 11.93
N LEU A 93 3.59 1.16 11.71
CA LEU A 93 4.06 -0.19 11.40
C LEU A 93 3.77 -1.17 12.55
N GLU A 94 4.00 -0.76 13.80
CA GLU A 94 3.65 -1.53 14.99
C GLU A 94 2.14 -1.75 15.13
N GLN A 95 1.34 -0.71 14.85
CA GLN A 95 -0.12 -0.85 14.81
C GLN A 95 -0.57 -1.87 13.76
N LEU A 96 -0.01 -1.80 12.55
CA LEU A 96 -0.34 -2.74 11.47
C LEU A 96 0.06 -4.17 11.83
N ASP A 97 1.22 -4.36 12.46
CA ASP A 97 1.74 -5.67 12.87
C ASP A 97 0.85 -6.38 13.91
N GLY A 98 0.15 -5.62 14.75
CA GLY A 98 -0.81 -6.13 15.74
C GLY A 98 -2.26 -6.26 15.24
N SER A 99 -2.52 -6.01 13.96
CA SER A 99 -3.88 -5.92 13.39
C SER A 99 -4.17 -6.99 12.33
N ASN A 100 -5.42 -7.08 11.89
CA ASN A 100 -5.84 -7.85 10.72
C ASN A 100 -5.23 -7.34 9.40
N LEU A 101 -4.70 -6.11 9.37
CA LEU A 101 -4.04 -5.51 8.19
C LEU A 101 -2.55 -5.85 8.10
N LYS A 102 -2.04 -6.72 8.96
CA LYS A 102 -0.67 -7.22 8.89
C LYS A 102 -0.38 -7.83 7.52
N ASP A 103 0.75 -7.44 6.91
CA ASP A 103 1.23 -8.05 5.68
C ASP A 103 2.77 -8.11 5.68
N PRO A 104 3.40 -8.93 4.82
CA PRO A 104 4.85 -9.10 4.83
C PRO A 104 5.63 -7.85 4.41
N TYR A 105 5.05 -6.92 3.64
CA TYR A 105 5.69 -5.65 3.28
C TYR A 105 5.79 -4.69 4.46
N SER A 106 4.72 -4.53 5.24
CA SER A 106 4.79 -3.71 6.47
C SER A 106 5.66 -4.39 7.53
N THR A 107 5.62 -5.71 7.62
CA THR A 107 6.49 -6.47 8.54
C THR A 107 7.97 -6.29 8.18
N LEU A 108 8.31 -6.31 6.89
CA LEU A 108 9.67 -6.02 6.41
C LEU A 108 10.13 -4.62 6.80
N GLN A 109 9.26 -3.62 6.58
CA GLN A 109 9.56 -2.23 6.93
C GLN A 109 9.72 -2.05 8.45
N LEU A 110 8.92 -2.75 9.26
CA LEU A 110 9.08 -2.73 10.72
C LEU A 110 10.44 -3.31 11.14
N GLY A 111 10.90 -4.39 10.50
CA GLY A 111 12.24 -4.91 10.73
C GLY A 111 13.34 -3.90 10.42
N MET A 112 13.23 -3.19 9.30
CA MET A 112 14.18 -2.12 8.93
C MET A 112 14.18 -1.00 9.96
N GLU A 113 13.01 -0.60 10.45
CA GLU A 113 12.88 0.46 11.43
C GLU A 113 13.46 0.06 12.80
N TYR A 114 13.21 -1.17 13.25
CA TYR A 114 13.88 -1.71 14.45
C TYR A 114 15.39 -1.75 14.31
N GLU A 115 15.91 -2.09 13.13
CA GLU A 115 17.34 -2.07 12.92
C GLU A 115 17.94 -0.67 13.02
N LEU A 116 17.26 0.32 12.44
CA LEU A 116 17.67 1.72 12.51
C LEU A 116 17.62 2.28 13.95
N GLN A 117 16.81 1.66 14.82
CA GLN A 117 16.75 1.93 16.25
C GLN A 117 17.78 1.12 17.07
N GLY A 118 18.61 0.30 16.42
CA GLY A 118 19.58 -0.58 17.08
C GLY A 118 18.98 -1.85 17.70
N LYS A 119 17.68 -2.10 17.51
CA LYS A 119 16.94 -3.29 17.98
C LYS A 119 17.14 -4.46 17.02
N ARG A 120 18.39 -4.94 16.96
CA ARG A 120 18.83 -5.88 15.90
C ARG A 120 18.15 -7.25 16.00
N ASP A 121 17.91 -7.76 17.20
CA ASP A 121 17.25 -9.05 17.40
C ASP A 121 15.78 -9.00 16.97
N GLU A 122 15.09 -7.91 17.31
CA GLU A 122 13.72 -7.65 16.89
C GLU A 122 13.63 -7.46 15.37
N ALA A 123 14.60 -6.77 14.76
CA ALA A 123 14.70 -6.64 13.32
C ALA A 123 14.85 -7.99 12.62
N ASN A 124 15.78 -8.83 13.07
CA ASN A 124 16.00 -10.16 12.53
C ASN A 124 14.73 -11.02 12.58
N LYS A 125 14.01 -11.00 13.72
CA LYS A 125 12.71 -11.69 13.85
C LYS A 125 11.69 -11.22 12.81
N LYS A 126 11.60 -9.91 12.59
CA LYS A 126 10.67 -9.31 11.62
C LYS A 126 11.05 -9.62 10.17
N TYR A 127 12.33 -9.75 9.86
CA TYR A 127 12.76 -10.21 8.55
C TYR A 127 12.37 -11.66 8.28
N SER A 128 12.62 -12.57 9.22
CA SER A 128 12.21 -13.97 9.08
C SER A 128 10.69 -14.10 8.96
N GLU A 129 9.93 -13.35 9.78
CA GLU A 129 8.46 -13.32 9.71
C GLU A 129 7.94 -12.75 8.37
N SER A 130 8.60 -11.73 7.83
CA SER A 130 8.28 -11.19 6.51
C SER A 130 8.53 -12.23 5.40
N ILE A 131 9.61 -13.01 5.51
CA ILE A 131 9.91 -14.12 4.59
C ILE A 131 8.80 -15.17 4.65
N ASP A 132 8.36 -15.58 5.85
CA ASP A 132 7.22 -16.49 6.02
C ASP A 132 5.98 -15.99 5.26
N GLY A 133 5.63 -14.71 5.46
CA GLY A 133 4.46 -14.11 4.81
C GLY A 133 4.58 -14.04 3.29
N PHE A 134 5.75 -13.67 2.76
CA PHE A 134 5.95 -13.65 1.31
C PHE A 134 5.92 -15.05 0.70
N ILE A 135 6.51 -16.05 1.35
CA ILE A 135 6.47 -17.44 0.90
C ILE A 135 5.03 -17.95 0.89
N SER A 136 4.25 -17.68 1.93
CA SER A 136 2.83 -18.03 1.98
C SER A 136 2.05 -17.43 0.80
N ILE A 137 2.32 -16.17 0.43
CA ILE A 137 1.72 -15.58 -0.78
C ILE A 137 2.17 -16.33 -2.02
N ILE A 138 3.47 -16.59 -2.19
CA ILE A 138 4.02 -17.28 -3.37
C ILE A 138 3.42 -18.68 -3.54
N ASP A 139 3.26 -19.44 -2.45
CA ASP A 139 2.70 -20.80 -2.48
C ASP A 139 1.25 -20.84 -2.97
N THR A 140 0.50 -19.77 -2.73
CA THR A 140 -0.89 -19.63 -3.23
C THR A 140 -0.96 -19.10 -4.67
N MET A 141 0.15 -18.65 -5.25
CA MET A 141 0.16 -18.08 -6.58
C MET A 141 0.17 -19.15 -7.68
N LYS A 142 -0.65 -18.92 -8.70
CA LYS A 142 -0.53 -19.63 -9.97
C LYS A 142 0.72 -19.17 -10.73
N VAL A 143 1.36 -20.11 -11.44
CA VAL A 143 2.68 -19.93 -12.09
C VAL A 143 2.65 -18.93 -13.26
N ASP A 144 1.48 -18.58 -13.79
CA ASP A 144 1.30 -17.62 -14.89
C ASP A 144 1.59 -16.15 -14.50
N HIS A 145 1.70 -15.84 -13.21
CA HIS A 145 2.00 -14.49 -12.70
C HIS A 145 3.50 -14.21 -12.54
N ARG A 146 4.34 -14.58 -13.53
CA ARG A 146 5.82 -14.52 -13.45
C ARG A 146 6.37 -13.20 -12.89
N LEU A 147 5.92 -12.05 -13.39
CA LEU A 147 6.44 -10.74 -12.94
C LEU A 147 6.15 -10.47 -11.45
N LYS A 148 4.92 -10.77 -11.01
CA LYS A 148 4.51 -10.61 -9.61
C LYS A 148 5.27 -11.59 -8.72
N ARG A 149 5.45 -12.84 -9.16
CA ARG A 149 6.22 -13.85 -8.43
C ARG A 149 7.68 -13.43 -8.27
N ASN A 150 8.34 -12.99 -9.34
CA ASN A 150 9.71 -12.46 -9.27
C ASN A 150 9.84 -11.27 -8.31
N THR A 151 8.83 -10.40 -8.28
CA THR A 151 8.81 -9.28 -7.33
C THR A 151 8.76 -9.76 -5.88
N LEU A 152 7.95 -10.78 -5.58
CA LEU A 152 7.88 -11.36 -4.23
C LEU A 152 9.19 -12.07 -3.85
N ILE A 153 9.78 -12.84 -4.77
CA ILE A 153 11.10 -13.46 -4.57
C ILE A 153 12.16 -12.40 -4.25
N MET A 154 12.16 -11.26 -4.97
CA MET A 154 13.10 -10.18 -4.67
C MET A 154 12.85 -9.52 -3.30
N ASN A 155 11.62 -9.53 -2.79
CA ASN A 155 11.35 -9.09 -1.41
C ASN A 155 11.82 -10.11 -0.37
N VAL A 156 11.67 -11.42 -0.64
CA VAL A 156 12.27 -12.48 0.17
C VAL A 156 13.80 -12.34 0.18
N ALA A 157 14.42 -12.13 -0.98
CA ALA A 157 15.86 -11.91 -1.09
C ALA A 157 16.31 -10.68 -0.31
N LEU A 158 15.55 -9.58 -0.36
CA LEU A 158 15.80 -8.40 0.46
C LEU A 158 15.76 -8.71 1.95
N ALA A 159 14.68 -9.34 2.43
CA ALA A 159 14.57 -9.71 3.83
C ALA A 159 15.69 -10.66 4.26
N ALA A 160 16.03 -11.66 3.44
CA ALA A 160 17.12 -12.60 3.70
C ALA A 160 18.50 -11.92 3.71
N SER A 161 18.74 -10.91 2.85
CA SER A 161 19.97 -10.12 2.84
C SER A 161 20.15 -9.29 4.11
N LEU A 162 19.03 -8.89 4.72
CA LEU A 162 19.00 -8.13 5.97
C LEU A 162 18.99 -9.05 7.19
N SER A 163 18.54 -10.29 7.06
CA SER A 163 18.60 -11.29 8.13
C SER A 163 20.03 -11.82 8.34
N GLU A 164 20.38 -12.13 9.58
CA GLU A 164 21.62 -12.85 9.93
C GLU A 164 21.44 -14.38 9.91
N SER A 165 20.49 -14.87 9.12
CA SER A 165 20.05 -16.26 9.16
C SER A 165 20.38 -16.98 7.86
N ASP A 166 21.28 -17.97 7.94
CA ASP A 166 21.55 -18.86 6.81
C ASP A 166 20.32 -19.71 6.46
N SER A 167 19.43 -19.98 7.44
CA SER A 167 18.17 -20.65 7.14
C SER A 167 17.26 -19.78 6.27
N ASP A 168 17.23 -18.46 6.47
CA ASP A 168 16.41 -17.55 5.66
C ASP A 168 16.90 -17.47 4.20
N LYS A 169 18.23 -17.52 3.99
CA LYS A 169 18.81 -17.66 2.65
C LYS A 169 18.48 -19.01 2.03
N ALA A 170 18.56 -20.10 2.79
CA ALA A 170 18.21 -21.43 2.29
C ALA A 170 16.72 -21.53 1.89
N ARG A 171 15.84 -20.83 2.62
CA ARG A 171 14.41 -20.74 2.28
C ARG A 171 14.15 -20.01 0.98
N LEU A 172 14.88 -18.92 0.70
CA LEU A 172 14.84 -18.25 -0.61
C LEU A 172 15.20 -19.22 -1.74
N GLU A 173 16.29 -19.97 -1.58
CA GLU A 173 16.73 -20.93 -2.60
C GLU A 173 15.69 -22.02 -2.84
N ALA A 174 15.04 -22.51 -1.78
CA ALA A 174 14.04 -23.56 -1.86
C ALA A 174 12.77 -23.18 -2.64
N ILE A 175 12.38 -21.89 -2.64
CA ILE A 175 11.15 -21.44 -3.31
C ILE A 175 11.33 -21.08 -4.78
N MET A 176 12.56 -20.91 -5.26
CA MET A 176 12.82 -20.54 -6.65
C MET A 176 12.78 -21.76 -7.58
N THR A 177 12.22 -21.58 -8.77
CA THR A 177 12.41 -22.49 -9.89
C THR A 177 13.78 -22.28 -10.54
N ASP A 178 14.24 -23.21 -11.38
CA ASP A 178 15.52 -23.06 -12.08
C ASP A 178 15.56 -21.82 -12.98
N ALA A 179 14.43 -21.55 -13.68
CA ALA A 179 14.31 -20.36 -14.51
C ALA A 179 14.39 -19.07 -13.67
N GLU A 180 13.84 -19.05 -12.46
CA GLU A 180 13.91 -17.86 -11.60
C GLU A 180 15.30 -17.69 -10.98
N ARG A 181 15.94 -18.79 -10.59
CA ARG A 181 17.35 -18.77 -10.18
C ARG A 181 18.22 -18.14 -11.26
N GLU A 182 18.08 -18.58 -12.51
CA GLU A 182 18.84 -18.01 -13.63
C GLU A 182 18.50 -16.53 -13.85
N ASN A 183 17.21 -16.19 -13.95
CA ASN A 183 16.76 -14.83 -14.28
C ASN A 183 17.09 -13.81 -13.19
N LEU A 184 17.06 -14.20 -11.91
CA LEU A 184 17.23 -13.29 -10.78
C LEU A 184 18.66 -13.32 -10.20
N LYS A 185 19.51 -14.26 -10.62
CA LYS A 185 20.85 -14.48 -10.08
C LYS A 185 21.63 -13.18 -9.91
N SER A 186 21.79 -12.42 -11.00
CA SER A 186 22.58 -11.19 -11.00
C SER A 186 22.06 -10.15 -9.99
N SER A 187 20.73 -10.03 -9.86
CA SER A 187 20.11 -9.11 -8.91
C SER A 187 20.28 -9.55 -7.46
N ILE A 188 20.16 -10.85 -7.19
CA ILE A 188 20.36 -11.43 -5.85
C ILE A 188 21.83 -11.34 -5.44
N ASP A 189 22.76 -11.72 -6.33
CA ASP A 189 24.21 -11.60 -6.11
C ASP A 189 24.60 -10.15 -5.79
N GLN A 190 24.11 -9.20 -6.59
CA GLN A 190 24.36 -7.78 -6.36
C GLN A 190 23.83 -7.34 -5.00
N LEU A 191 22.61 -7.73 -4.65
CA LEU A 191 22.02 -7.41 -3.35
C LEU A 191 22.83 -7.99 -2.19
N TYR A 192 23.26 -9.24 -2.28
CA TYR A 192 24.03 -9.93 -1.23
C TYR A 192 25.48 -9.44 -1.12
N SER A 193 26.00 -8.78 -2.16
CA SER A 193 27.30 -8.11 -2.11
C SER A 193 27.29 -6.82 -1.29
N LEU A 194 26.10 -6.25 -1.02
CA LEU A 194 25.97 -5.01 -0.27
C LEU A 194 26.06 -5.27 1.24
N PRO A 195 26.78 -4.44 2.00
CA PRO A 195 26.67 -4.43 3.45
C PRO A 195 25.22 -4.15 3.86
N ARG A 196 24.78 -4.77 4.96
CA ARG A 196 23.43 -4.61 5.52
C ARG A 196 23.03 -3.13 5.69
N GLU A 197 23.94 -2.30 6.21
CA GLU A 197 23.75 -0.85 6.36
C GLU A 197 23.55 -0.11 5.03
N GLU A 198 24.25 -0.51 3.98
CA GLU A 198 24.12 0.07 2.63
C GLU A 198 22.73 -0.24 2.05
N VAL A 199 22.21 -1.46 2.29
CA VAL A 199 20.86 -1.86 1.88
C VAL A 199 19.80 -0.97 2.56
N LEU A 200 19.94 -0.74 3.86
CA LEU A 200 19.05 0.14 4.63
C LEU A 200 19.11 1.59 4.17
N ASN A 201 20.32 2.14 3.99
CA ASN A 201 20.50 3.53 3.59
C ASN A 201 19.90 3.82 2.20
N ARG A 202 20.08 2.90 1.24
CA ARG A 202 19.44 3.01 -0.08
C ARG A 202 17.93 3.00 0.00
N ARG A 203 17.35 2.29 0.98
CA ARG A 203 15.90 2.28 1.21
C ARG A 203 15.41 3.59 1.80
N ARG A 204 16.10 4.13 2.81
CA ARG A 204 15.76 5.44 3.40
C ARG A 204 15.83 6.57 2.36
N GLN A 205 16.85 6.58 1.49
CA GLN A 205 16.97 7.57 0.40
C GLN A 205 15.85 7.48 -0.64
N LYS A 206 15.26 6.30 -0.86
CA LYS A 206 14.09 6.15 -1.75
C LYS A 206 12.78 6.61 -1.10
N GLN A 207 12.76 6.76 0.22
CA GLN A 207 11.58 7.15 1.01
C GLN A 207 11.58 8.65 1.36
N SER A 208 12.71 9.34 1.25
CA SER A 208 12.89 10.80 1.40
C SER A 208 12.63 11.55 0.10
#